data_AF-A0A7H8QVV7-F1
#
_entry.id   AF-A0A7H8QVV7-F1
#
_cell.length_a   1.000
_cell.length_b   1.000
_cell.length_c   1.000
_cell.angle_alpha   90.00
_cell.angle_beta   90.00
_cell.angle_gamma   90.00
#
_symmetry.space_group_name_H-M   'P 1'
#
loop_
_entity.id
_entity.type
_entity.pdbx_description
1 polymer ?
#
loop_
_entity_poly.entity_id
_entity_poly.type
_entity_poly.pdbx_seq_one_letter_code
_entity_poly.pdbx_strand_id
1 'polypeptide(L)'
;MMRNSAKNKPVKYSFKPAIESVTSIHKAGIPILAGTDSNSAPGVPAMVPFGSSMHDELENLVEAGMSNLEALRSATYLPAFLYGLRDRGAIVPGMRADLILIDGNPLEDIKATRRIQKVWLAGVEYLGFQDA
;
A
#
# COMPACT_ATOMS: atom_id res chain seq x y z
N MET A 1 -43.15 -5.34 -30.72
CA MET A 1 -42.33 -5.10 -31.93
C MET A 1 -41.52 -3.83 -31.69
N MET A 2 -40.19 -3.95 -31.58
CA MET A 2 -39.06 -2.98 -31.53
C MET A 2 -38.03 -3.48 -30.49
N ARG A 3 -37.13 -4.37 -30.93
CA ARG A 3 -35.76 -4.09 -31.40
C ARG A 3 -34.77 -4.00 -30.22
N ASN A 4 -34.26 -5.14 -29.77
CA ASN A 4 -32.94 -5.69 -30.13
C ASN A 4 -31.74 -4.91 -29.56
N SER A 5 -31.02 -5.58 -28.67
CA SER A 5 -29.55 -5.65 -28.66
C SER A 5 -28.77 -4.39 -28.28
N ALA A 6 -28.87 -3.97 -27.02
CA ALA A 6 -27.69 -3.42 -26.34
C ALA A 6 -26.81 -4.61 -25.94
N LYS A 7 -26.01 -5.10 -26.90
CA LYS A 7 -24.92 -6.06 -26.65
C LYS A 7 -24.13 -5.53 -25.45
N ASN A 8 -24.01 -6.33 -24.40
CA ASN A 8 -23.09 -6.13 -23.28
C ASN A 8 -21.70 -5.86 -23.87
N LYS A 9 -21.34 -4.59 -24.04
CA LYS A 9 -19.96 -4.21 -24.35
C LYS A 9 -19.19 -4.38 -23.05
N PRO A 10 -18.07 -5.12 -23.03
CA PRO A 10 -17.25 -5.20 -21.84
C PRO A 10 -16.83 -3.78 -21.47
N VAL A 11 -17.18 -3.33 -20.27
CA VAL A 11 -16.66 -2.07 -19.72
C VAL A 11 -15.17 -2.24 -19.62
N LYS A 12 -14.40 -1.47 -20.40
CA LYS A 12 -12.95 -1.47 -20.33
C LYS A 12 -12.56 -0.60 -19.13
N TYR A 13 -12.32 -1.24 -17.99
CA TYR A 13 -11.80 -0.55 -16.81
C TYR A 13 -10.41 0.02 -17.13
N SER A 14 -10.19 1.27 -16.74
CA SER A 14 -8.89 1.92 -16.82
C SER A 14 -8.48 2.33 -15.42
N PHE A 15 -7.23 2.05 -15.05
CA PHE A 15 -6.65 2.47 -13.78
C PHE A 15 -6.22 3.94 -13.79
N LYS A 16 -6.08 4.55 -14.97
CA LYS A 16 -5.60 5.91 -15.16
C LYS A 16 -6.39 6.97 -14.36
N PRO A 17 -7.74 6.96 -14.31
CA PRO A 17 -8.48 7.95 -13.52
C PRO A 17 -8.22 7.85 -12.01
N ALA A 18 -7.88 6.65 -11.50
CA ALA A 18 -7.52 6.49 -10.10
C ALA A 18 -6.19 7.19 -9.80
N ILE A 19 -5.16 6.95 -10.63
CA ILE A 19 -3.87 7.65 -10.54
C ILE A 19 -4.05 9.17 -10.63
N GLU A 20 -4.80 9.68 -11.62
CA GLU A 20 -5.04 11.13 -11.78
C GLU A 20 -5.73 11.77 -10.56
N SER A 21 -6.63 11.03 -9.90
CA SER A 21 -7.30 11.48 -8.69
C SER A 21 -6.31 11.59 -7.53
N VAL A 22 -5.50 10.56 -7.30
CA VAL A 22 -4.48 10.55 -6.24
C VAL A 22 -3.43 11.64 -6.50
N THR A 23 -2.98 11.82 -7.75
CA THR A 23 -2.08 12.93 -8.13
C THR A 23 -2.67 14.30 -7.78
N SER A 24 -3.96 14.51 -8.03
CA SER A 24 -4.62 15.79 -7.74
C SER A 24 -4.70 16.05 -6.23
N ILE A 25 -4.96 15.03 -5.43
CA ILE A 25 -4.98 15.09 -3.96
C ILE A 25 -3.58 15.38 -3.42
N HIS A 26 -2.55 14.68 -3.93
CA HIS A 26 -1.16 14.88 -3.54
C HIS A 26 -0.68 16.31 -3.84
N LYS A 27 -0.96 16.81 -5.05
CA LYS A 27 -0.64 18.20 -5.44
C LYS A 27 -1.35 19.25 -4.59
N ALA A 28 -2.51 18.93 -4.02
CA ALA A 28 -3.21 19.79 -3.09
C ALA A 28 -2.63 19.77 -1.67
N GLY A 29 -1.60 18.97 -1.39
CA GLY A 29 -0.96 18.85 -0.08
C GLY A 29 -1.80 18.11 0.96
N ILE A 30 -2.82 17.36 0.53
CA ILE A 30 -3.68 16.59 1.41
C ILE A 30 -2.94 15.31 1.84
N PRO A 31 -2.94 14.95 3.14
CA PRO A 31 -2.36 13.68 3.60
C PRO A 31 -3.01 12.46 2.92
N ILE A 32 -2.19 11.56 2.36
CA ILE A 32 -2.62 10.31 1.73
C ILE A 32 -2.08 9.14 2.55
N LEU A 33 -2.93 8.17 2.87
CA LEU A 33 -2.56 6.93 3.54
C LEU A 33 -2.56 5.77 2.52
N ALA A 34 -1.59 4.86 2.63
CA ALA A 34 -1.61 3.63 1.83
C ALA A 34 -2.73 2.71 2.33
N GLY A 35 -3.52 2.18 1.40
CA GLY A 35 -4.61 1.25 1.69
C GLY A 35 -4.97 0.42 0.46
N THR A 36 -5.04 -0.89 0.62
CA THR A 36 -5.14 -1.84 -0.50
C THR A 36 -6.55 -2.35 -0.74
N ASP A 37 -7.43 -2.20 0.25
CA ASP A 37 -8.73 -2.89 0.30
C ASP A 37 -8.61 -4.42 0.11
N SER A 38 -7.48 -5.00 0.61
CA SER A 38 -7.21 -6.44 0.56
C SER A 38 -8.36 -7.23 1.15
N ASN A 39 -8.81 -8.25 0.42
CA ASN A 39 -9.98 -9.02 0.80
C ASN A 39 -9.96 -10.42 0.16
N SER A 40 -10.69 -11.34 0.77
CA SER A 40 -10.93 -12.71 0.28
C SER A 40 -12.42 -13.06 0.25
N ALA A 41 -13.30 -12.05 0.31
CA ALA A 41 -14.72 -12.24 0.46
C ALA A 41 -15.37 -12.69 -0.87
N PRO A 42 -16.27 -13.68 -0.87
CA PRO A 42 -17.01 -14.05 -2.07
C PRO A 42 -17.89 -12.90 -2.58
N GLY A 43 -17.98 -12.74 -3.90
CA GLY A 43 -18.91 -11.78 -4.53
C GLY A 43 -18.44 -10.32 -4.56
N VAL A 44 -17.24 -10.02 -4.08
CA VAL A 44 -16.58 -8.72 -4.26
C VAL A 44 -16.05 -8.54 -5.69
N PRO A 45 -15.96 -7.29 -6.18
CA PRO A 45 -15.57 -7.02 -7.56
C PRO A 45 -14.11 -7.35 -7.89
N ALA A 46 -13.23 -7.44 -6.88
CA ALA A 46 -11.81 -7.79 -7.06
C ALA A 46 -11.25 -8.49 -5.82
N MET A 47 -10.49 -9.56 -6.02
CA MET A 47 -9.75 -10.27 -4.98
C MET A 47 -8.34 -9.68 -4.84
N VAL A 48 -8.16 -8.76 -3.91
CA VAL A 48 -6.86 -8.11 -3.67
C VAL A 48 -6.09 -8.90 -2.60
N PRO A 49 -4.89 -9.43 -2.91
CA PRO A 49 -4.17 -10.34 -2.00
C PRO A 49 -3.68 -9.63 -0.74
N PHE A 50 -3.73 -10.30 0.42
CA PHE A 50 -3.11 -9.79 1.64
C PHE A 50 -1.59 -9.80 1.55
N GLY A 51 -0.94 -8.80 2.15
CA GLY A 51 0.52 -8.66 2.16
C GLY A 51 1.06 -8.04 0.86
N SER A 52 1.10 -8.81 -0.23
CA SER A 52 1.77 -8.38 -1.47
C SER A 52 1.18 -7.11 -2.10
N SER A 53 -0.13 -6.91 -1.99
CA SER A 53 -0.80 -5.71 -2.52
C SER A 53 -0.37 -4.42 -1.85
N MET A 54 0.19 -4.46 -0.64
CA MET A 54 0.70 -3.24 0.00
C MET A 54 1.91 -2.69 -0.79
N HIS A 55 2.74 -3.58 -1.34
CA HIS A 55 3.85 -3.17 -2.18
C HIS A 55 3.38 -2.63 -3.53
N ASP A 56 2.33 -3.24 -4.11
CA ASP A 56 1.69 -2.72 -5.33
C ASP A 56 1.14 -1.30 -5.08
N GLU A 57 0.53 -1.08 -3.91
CA GLU A 57 -0.01 0.24 -3.54
C GLU A 57 1.09 1.28 -3.35
N LEU A 58 2.22 0.93 -2.73
CA LEU A 58 3.37 1.84 -2.65
C LEU A 58 3.88 2.22 -4.05
N GLU A 59 3.93 1.28 -4.98
CA GLU A 59 4.28 1.56 -6.38
C GLU A 59 3.25 2.48 -7.06
N ASN A 60 1.95 2.26 -6.84
CA ASN A 60 0.89 3.13 -7.37
C ASN A 60 0.97 4.55 -6.84
N LEU A 61 1.27 4.73 -5.54
CA LEU A 61 1.44 6.06 -4.94
C LEU A 61 2.63 6.80 -5.53
N VAL A 62 3.73 6.09 -5.81
CA VAL A 62 4.89 6.65 -6.52
C VAL A 62 4.53 7.00 -7.97
N GLU A 63 3.79 6.14 -8.68
CA GLU A 63 3.26 6.43 -10.02
C GLU A 63 2.36 7.67 -10.02
N ALA A 64 1.59 7.88 -8.95
CA ALA A 64 0.75 9.07 -8.76
C ALA A 64 1.53 10.35 -8.44
N GLY A 65 2.86 10.28 -8.29
CA GLY A 65 3.74 11.43 -8.13
C GLY A 65 4.27 11.66 -6.71
N MET A 66 3.99 10.76 -5.76
CA MET A 66 4.61 10.79 -4.45
C MET A 66 6.07 10.36 -4.55
N SER A 67 6.94 10.94 -3.74
CA SER A 67 8.30 10.43 -3.55
C SER A 67 8.28 9.09 -2.81
N ASN A 68 9.33 8.29 -2.97
CA ASN A 68 9.49 7.03 -2.23
C ASN A 68 9.37 7.22 -0.71
N LEU A 69 9.90 8.33 -0.17
CA LEU A 69 9.79 8.67 1.24
C LEU A 69 8.33 8.96 1.66
N GLU A 70 7.58 9.68 0.85
CA GLU A 70 6.16 9.97 1.11
C GLU A 70 5.33 8.67 1.08
N ALA A 71 5.57 7.79 0.11
CA ALA A 71 4.91 6.48 0.03
C ALA A 71 5.24 5.61 1.26
N LEU A 72 6.50 5.54 1.68
CA LEU A 72 6.86 4.81 2.90
C LEU A 72 6.17 5.39 4.15
N ARG A 73 6.08 6.73 4.25
CA ARG A 73 5.39 7.41 5.36
C ARG A 73 3.88 7.17 5.35
N SER A 74 3.25 7.07 4.18
CA SER A 74 1.81 6.81 4.06
C SER A 74 1.40 5.44 4.60
N ALA A 75 2.34 4.48 4.66
CA ALA A 75 2.14 3.14 5.23
C ALA A 75 2.67 2.97 6.66
N THR A 76 3.37 3.97 7.23
CA THR A 76 4.06 3.84 8.54
C THR A 76 3.69 4.95 9.51
N TYR A 77 4.40 6.08 9.45
CA TYR A 77 4.26 7.21 10.36
C TYR A 77 2.88 7.88 10.25
N LEU A 78 2.39 8.10 9.03
CA LEU A 78 1.22 8.94 8.81
C LEU A 78 -0.08 8.31 9.32
N PRO A 79 -0.36 7.00 9.11
CA PRO A 79 -1.49 6.34 9.76
C PRO A 79 -1.40 6.38 11.29
N ALA A 80 -0.21 6.10 11.85
CA ALA A 80 -0.01 6.12 13.30
C ALA A 80 -0.29 7.52 13.88
N PHE A 81 0.21 8.56 13.23
CA PHE A 81 -0.03 9.95 13.61
C PHE A 81 -1.51 10.33 13.53
N LEU A 82 -2.18 10.07 12.40
CA LEU A 82 -3.57 10.46 12.17
C LEU A 82 -4.56 9.69 13.05
N TYR A 83 -4.27 8.43 13.39
CA TYR A 83 -5.11 7.63 14.29
C TYR A 83 -4.71 7.77 15.77
N GLY A 84 -3.73 8.60 16.10
CA GLY A 84 -3.31 8.83 17.49
C GLY A 84 -2.60 7.64 18.14
N LEU A 85 -2.01 6.73 17.35
CA LEU A 85 -1.21 5.61 17.83
C LEU A 85 0.20 6.12 18.18
N ARG A 86 0.43 6.37 19.47
CA ARG A 86 1.66 7.01 19.96
C ARG A 86 2.84 6.07 20.17
N ASP A 87 2.63 4.77 20.03
CA ASP A 87 3.59 3.72 20.33
C ASP A 87 4.22 3.09 19.09
N ARG A 88 3.89 3.53 17.86
CA ARG A 88 4.36 2.90 16.61
C ARG A 88 4.43 3.89 15.45
N GLY A 89 4.92 3.41 14.30
CA GLY A 89 5.01 4.18 13.06
C GLY A 89 6.36 4.90 12.86
N ALA A 90 7.27 4.85 13.82
CA ALA A 90 8.64 5.33 13.69
C ALA A 90 9.63 4.45 14.50
N ILE A 91 10.91 4.51 14.11
CA ILE A 91 12.00 3.82 14.82
C ILE A 91 12.63 4.83 15.79
N VAL A 92 12.10 4.88 17.01
CA VAL A 92 12.54 5.79 18.07
C VAL A 92 12.53 5.04 19.41
N PRO A 93 13.51 5.25 20.32
CA PRO A 93 13.50 4.62 21.64
C PRO A 93 12.17 4.86 22.39
N GLY A 94 11.65 3.79 23.00
CA GLY A 94 10.37 3.80 23.72
C GLY A 94 9.15 3.45 22.88
N MET A 95 9.27 3.38 21.54
CA MET A 95 8.21 2.84 20.68
C MET A 95 8.25 1.30 20.62
N ARG A 96 7.11 0.71 20.25
CA ARG A 96 6.97 -0.72 19.98
C ARG A 96 7.93 -1.12 18.86
N ALA A 97 8.68 -2.20 19.09
CA ALA A 97 9.63 -2.76 18.12
C ALA A 97 8.90 -3.58 17.03
N ASP A 98 8.06 -2.91 16.25
CA ASP A 98 7.48 -3.43 15.01
C ASP A 98 8.39 -3.01 13.85
N LEU A 99 9.25 -3.92 13.39
CA LEU A 99 10.35 -3.63 12.47
C LEU A 99 10.33 -4.58 11.28
N ILE A 100 10.78 -4.09 10.13
CA ILE A 100 11.03 -4.90 8.94
C ILE A 100 12.45 -4.60 8.48
N LEU A 101 13.25 -5.65 8.26
CA LEU A 101 14.53 -5.57 7.57
C LEU A 101 14.31 -5.96 6.11
N ILE A 102 14.82 -5.13 5.19
CA ILE A 102 14.74 -5.36 3.75
C ILE A 102 16.15 -5.35 3.15
N ASP A 103 16.33 -6.08 2.06
CA ASP A 103 17.54 -6.04 1.25
C ASP A 103 17.46 -4.94 0.18
N GLY A 104 18.35 -3.96 0.25
CA GLY A 104 18.40 -2.78 -0.62
C GLY A 104 17.71 -1.52 -0.06
N ASN A 105 17.72 -0.45 -0.85
CA ASN A 105 17.30 0.89 -0.41
C ASN A 105 15.94 1.30 -1.02
N PRO A 106 14.85 1.38 -0.23
CA PRO A 106 13.53 1.73 -0.74
C PRO A 106 13.38 3.22 -1.05
N LEU A 107 14.32 4.07 -0.61
CA LEU A 107 14.37 5.47 -0.99
C LEU A 107 14.87 5.67 -2.43
N GLU A 108 15.65 4.72 -2.94
CA GLU A 108 16.13 4.71 -4.32
C GLU A 108 15.18 3.93 -5.24
N ASP A 109 14.70 2.77 -4.79
CA ASP A 109 13.75 1.92 -5.53
C ASP A 109 12.68 1.39 -4.59
N ILE A 110 11.44 1.89 -4.73
CA ILE A 110 10.32 1.49 -3.87
C ILE A 110 10.03 -0.01 -3.91
N LYS A 111 10.42 -0.72 -4.99
CA LYS A 111 10.27 -2.18 -5.12
C LYS A 111 11.16 -2.95 -4.14
N ALA A 112 12.19 -2.31 -3.57
CA ALA A 112 13.01 -2.87 -2.51
C ALA A 112 12.21 -3.32 -1.30
N THR A 113 11.03 -2.73 -1.07
CA THR A 113 10.12 -3.12 0.02
C THR A 113 9.70 -4.59 -0.05
N ARG A 114 9.76 -5.23 -1.23
CA ARG A 114 9.41 -6.65 -1.42
C ARG A 114 10.51 -7.61 -0.94
N ARG A 115 11.74 -7.15 -0.80
CA ARG A 115 12.91 -8.00 -0.45
C ARG A 115 13.07 -8.12 1.06
N ILE A 116 11.99 -8.47 1.74
CA ILE A 116 11.95 -8.61 3.20
C ILE A 116 12.85 -9.77 3.64
N GLN A 117 13.76 -9.48 4.57
CA GLN A 117 14.67 -10.46 5.16
C GLN A 117 14.17 -10.93 6.52
N LYS A 118 13.66 -10.01 7.33
CA LYS A 118 13.20 -10.27 8.71
C LYS A 118 12.07 -9.34 9.09
N VAL A 119 11.18 -9.82 9.96
CA VAL A 119 10.12 -9.01 10.58
C VAL A 119 10.15 -9.24 12.08
N TRP A 120 9.97 -8.18 12.84
CA TRP A 120 9.75 -8.23 14.28
C TRP A 120 8.39 -7.65 14.60
N LEU A 121 7.66 -8.34 15.47
CA LEU A 121 6.39 -7.88 16.01
C LEU A 121 6.54 -7.76 17.53
N ALA A 122 6.36 -6.55 18.07
CA ALA A 122 6.61 -6.24 19.47
C ALA A 122 7.98 -6.75 19.98
N GLY A 123 9.03 -6.70 19.15
CA GLY A 123 10.38 -7.14 19.48
C GLY A 123 10.65 -8.64 19.33
N VAL A 124 9.65 -9.44 18.92
CA VAL A 124 9.82 -10.87 18.64
C VAL A 124 10.01 -11.08 17.14
N GLU A 125 11.11 -11.72 16.74
CA GLU A 125 11.37 -12.06 15.34
C GLU A 125 10.35 -13.12 14.86
N TYR A 126 9.69 -12.84 13.74
CA TYR A 126 8.81 -13.79 13.08
C TYR A 126 9.64 -14.67 12.15
N LEU A 127 9.71 -15.97 12.45
CA LEU A 127 10.57 -16.93 11.75
C LEU A 127 9.92 -17.57 10.51
N GLY A 128 8.65 -17.28 10.21
CA GLY A 128 7.86 -17.95 9.17
C GLY A 128 8.12 -17.50 7.72
N PHE A 129 9.30 -16.98 7.38
CA PHE A 129 9.67 -16.50 6.03
C PHE A 129 10.51 -17.49 5.21
N GLN A 130 10.85 -18.66 5.74
CA GLN A 130 11.93 -19.49 5.17
C GLN A 130 11.57 -20.25 3.88
N ASP A 131 10.30 -20.28 3.44
CA ASP A 131 9.83 -21.13 2.34
C ASP A 131 8.86 -20.45 1.34
N ALA A 132 9.02 -19.16 1.04
CA ALA A 132 8.18 -18.46 0.04
C ALA A 132 8.98 -17.95 -1.17
#